data_AF-A0A655D9H9-F1
#
_entry.id   AF-A0A655D9H9-F1
#
_cell.length_a   1.000
_cell.length_b   1.000
_cell.length_c   1.000
_cell.angle_alpha   90.00
_cell.angle_beta   90.00
_cell.angle_gamma   90.00
#
_symmetry.space_group_name_H-M   'P 1'
#
loop_
_entity.id
_entity.type
_entity.pdbx_description
1 polymer ?
#
loop_
_entity_poly.entity_id
_entity_poly.type
_entity_poly.pdbx_seq_one_letter_code
_entity_poly.pdbx_strand_id
1 'polypeptide(L)' 'MYSFEFPESPGALLKFLHTLGTHWNISLFHYRSHGTDYGRVLAAFELGDHEPDFETRLHELGYECHDESNNPAFRFFLAG' A
#
# COMPACT_ATOMS: atom_id res chain seq x y z
N MET A 1 6.38 -4.11 3.62
CA MET A 1 5.33 -4.45 2.64
C MET A 1 4.01 -4.14 3.29
N TYR A 2 3.13 -3.42 2.62
CA TYR A 2 1.96 -2.84 3.25
C TYR A 2 0.72 -3.14 2.41
N SER A 3 -0.35 -3.58 3.08
CA SER A 3 -1.67 -3.68 2.48
C SER A 3 -2.50 -2.46 2.85
N PHE A 4 -3.25 -1.96 1.89
CA PHE A 4 -4.10 -0.78 2.01
C PHE A 4 -5.52 -1.17 1.63
N GLU A 5 -6.47 -0.78 2.46
CA GLU A 5 -7.88 -0.89 2.16
C GLU A 5 -8.46 0.51 1.99
N PHE A 6 -9.13 0.71 0.87
CA PHE A 6 -9.83 1.95 0.61
C PHE A 6 -11.24 1.65 0.10
N PRO A 7 -12.22 2.49 0.47
CA PRO A 7 -13.57 2.39 -0.09
C PRO A 7 -13.47 2.51 -1.61
N GLU A 8 -14.35 1.82 -2.34
CA GLU A 8 -14.42 1.88 -3.80
C GLU A 8 -14.93 3.26 -4.27
N SER A 9 -14.15 4.30 -4.01
CA SER A 9 -14.43 5.67 -4.40
C SER A 9 -13.54 6.05 -5.59
N PRO A 10 -14.10 6.67 -6.64
CA PRO A 10 -13.31 7.11 -7.78
C PRO A 10 -12.22 8.08 -7.33
N GLY A 11 -10.96 7.73 -7.62
CA GLY A 11 -9.79 8.55 -7.31
C GLY A 11 -9.03 8.18 -6.02
N ALA A 12 -9.52 7.24 -5.21
CA ALA A 12 -8.81 6.81 -3.98
C ALA A 12 -7.40 6.27 -4.28
N LEU A 13 -7.29 5.45 -5.34
CA LEU A 13 -6.03 4.92 -5.83
C LEU A 13 -5.07 6.00 -6.34
N LEU A 14 -5.61 6.98 -7.06
CA LEU A 14 -4.80 8.07 -7.61
C LEU A 14 -4.25 8.94 -6.48
N LYS A 15 -5.06 9.22 -5.45
CA LYS A 15 -4.64 9.93 -4.24
C LYS A 15 -3.51 9.18 -3.53
N PHE A 16 -3.65 7.86 -3.37
CA PHE A 16 -2.59 7.01 -2.81
C PHE A 16 -1.27 7.13 -3.58
N LEU A 17 -1.31 6.97 -4.91
CA LEU A 17 -0.12 7.07 -5.76
C LEU A 17 0.50 8.48 -5.72
N HIS A 18 -0.32 9.52 -5.66
CA HIS A 18 0.17 10.90 -5.61
C HIS A 18 0.83 11.24 -4.27
N THR A 19 0.35 10.65 -3.17
CA THR A 19 0.92 10.87 -1.83
C THR A 19 2.17 10.04 -1.59
N LEU A 20 2.20 8.75 -1.98
CA LEU A 20 3.33 7.87 -1.68
C LEU A 20 4.28 7.67 -2.86
N GLY A 21 3.75 7.54 -4.08
CA GLY A 21 4.55 7.23 -5.28
C GLY A 21 5.43 8.39 -5.77
N THR A 22 5.27 9.59 -5.20
CA THR A 22 6.14 10.75 -5.45
C THR A 22 7.33 10.82 -4.49
N HIS A 23 7.23 10.16 -3.34
CA HIS A 23 8.22 10.21 -2.27
C HIS A 23 9.03 8.90 -2.16
N TRP A 24 8.39 7.74 -2.38
CA TRP A 24 9.00 6.43 -2.26
C TRP A 24 8.92 5.62 -3.55
N ASN A 25 9.98 4.88 -3.84
CA ASN A 25 9.98 3.96 -4.96
C ASN A 25 9.09 2.75 -4.63
N ILE A 26 8.09 2.50 -5.47
CA ILE A 26 7.17 1.37 -5.32
C ILE A 26 7.75 0.20 -6.11
N SER A 27 8.36 -0.76 -5.41
CA SER A 27 8.94 -1.96 -6.02
C SER A 27 7.90 -3.02 -6.36
N LEU A 28 6.76 -3.00 -5.68
CA LEU A 28 5.62 -3.86 -5.99
C LEU A 28 4.31 -3.11 -5.82
N PHE A 29 3.40 -3.32 -6.77
CA PHE A 29 2.05 -2.78 -6.69
C PHE A 29 1.06 -3.80 -7.24
N HIS A 30 0.20 -4.32 -6.36
CA HIS A 30 -0.86 -5.25 -6.73
C HIS A 30 -2.20 -4.69 -6.27
N TYR A 31 -3.09 -4.44 -7.21
CA TYR A 31 -4.45 -3.94 -6.95
C TYR A 31 -5.46 -5.04 -7.20
N ARG A 32 -6.37 -5.23 -6.25
CA ARG A 32 -7.53 -6.12 -6.39
C ARG A 32 -8.79 -5.39 -5.97
N SER A 33 -9.70 -5.21 -6.92
CA SER A 33 -11.10 -4.89 -6.60
C SER A 33 -11.82 -6.19 -6.25
N HIS A 34 -12.31 -6.30 -5.01
CA HIS A 34 -13.29 -7.33 -4.69
C HIS A 34 -14.65 -6.67 -4.78
N GLY A 35 -15.39 -6.94 -5.86
CA GLY A 35 -16.68 -6.29 -6.09
C GLY A 35 -17.58 -6.45 -4.89
N THR A 36 -17.74 -5.36 -4.13
CA THR A 36 -19.01 -4.69 -3.83
C THR A 36 -18.80 -3.40 -3.05
N ASP A 37 -17.70 -3.22 -2.29
CA ASP A 37 -17.57 -2.01 -1.43
C ASP A 37 -16.13 -1.51 -1.17
N TYR A 38 -15.09 -2.36 -1.32
CA TYR A 38 -13.72 -2.01 -0.96
C TYR A 38 -12.68 -2.54 -1.96
N GLY A 39 -11.70 -1.69 -2.27
CA GLY A 39 -10.50 -2.04 -3.03
C GLY A 39 -9.34 -2.31 -2.09
N ARG A 40 -8.53 -3.34 -2.40
CA ARG A 40 -7.29 -3.62 -1.68
C ARG A 40 -6.08 -3.40 -2.57
N VAL A 41 -5.12 -2.63 -2.08
CA VAL A 41 -3.79 -2.49 -2.68
C VAL A 41 -2.77 -3.15 -1.79
N LEU A 42 -1.84 -3.83 -2.43
CA LEU A 42 -0.66 -4.34 -1.80
C LEU A 42 0.53 -3.66 -2.44
N ALA A 43 1.27 -2.90 -1.64
CA ALA A 43 2.43 -2.17 -2.11
C ALA A 43 3.68 -2.56 -1.32
N ALA A 44 4.79 -2.74 -2.03
CA ALA A 44 6.11 -2.77 -1.43
C ALA A 44 6.85 -1.48 -1.79
N PHE A 45 7.47 -0.88 -0.79
CA PHE A 45 8.22 0.35 -0.92
C PHE A 45 9.68 0.05 -0.61
N GLU A 46 10.58 0.59 -1.41
CA GLU A 46 12.00 0.64 -1.08
C GLU A 46 12.23 1.86 -0.20
N LEU A 47 12.29 1.62 1.10
CA LEU A 47 12.69 2.62 2.08
C LEU A 47 14.22 2.66 2.14
N GLY A 48 14.79 3.85 2.25
CA GLY A 48 16.20 4.00 2.61
C GLY A 48 16.48 3.48 4.03
N ASP A 49 17.74 3.57 4.46
CA ASP A 49 18.22 3.06 5.76
C ASP A 49 17.43 3.60 6.97
N HIS A 50 16.78 4.77 6.83
CA HIS A 50 15.90 5.33 7.84
C HIS A 50 14.88 6.30 7.23
N GLU A 51 13.59 5.96 7.27
CA GLU A 51 12.47 6.81 6.81
C GLU A 51 11.35 6.86 7.86
N PRO A 52 11.54 7.62 8.95
CA PRO A 52 10.56 7.72 10.05
C PRO A 52 9.27 8.44 9.61
N ASP A 53 9.35 9.26 8.56
CA ASP A 53 8.21 9.97 7.99
C ASP A 53 7.25 9.05 7.22
N PHE A 54 7.69 7.83 6.85
CA PHE A 54 6.88 6.93 6.05
C PHE A 54 5.59 6.53 6.78
N GLU A 55 5.67 6.02 8.01
CA GLU A 55 4.49 5.64 8.79
C GLU A 55 3.59 6.85 9.10
N THR A 56 4.19 8.01 9.36
CA THR A 56 3.43 9.25 9.58
C THR A 56 2.61 9.61 8.34
N ARG A 57 3.20 9.51 7.15
CA ARG A 57 2.56 9.80 5.86
C ARG A 57 1.49 8.78 5.50
N LEU A 58 1.68 7.52 5.89
CA LEU A 58 0.65 6.50 5.80
C LEU A 58 -0.57 6.86 6.66
N HIS A 59 -0.33 7.32 7.89
CA HIS A 59 -1.40 7.80 8.76
C HIS A 59 -2.10 9.05 8.21
N GLU A 60 -1.37 9.97 7.55
CA GLU A 60 -1.96 11.16 6.90
C GLU A 60 -2.90 10.83 5.72
N LEU A 61 -2.71 9.68 5.06
CA LEU A 61 -3.63 9.23 4.00
C LEU A 61 -5.04 9.01 4.53
N GLY A 62 -5.17 8.60 5.80
CA GLY A 62 -6.43 8.26 6.42
C GLY A 62 -7.05 6.96 5.89
N TYR A 63 -6.24 6.10 5.25
CA TYR A 63 -6.65 4.77 4.80
C TYR A 63 -6.20 3.71 5.81
N GLU A 64 -6.95 2.62 5.91
CA GLU A 64 -6.49 1.46 6.69
C GLU A 64 -5.28 0.85 5.98
N CYS A 65 -4.14 0.87 6.69
CA CYS A 65 -2.92 0.23 6.25
C CYS A 65 -2.48 -0.83 7.26
N HIS A 66 -2.07 -2.00 6.77
CA HIS A 66 -1.50 -3.06 7.59
C HIS A 66 -0.08 -3.39 7.14
N ASP A 67 0.84 -3.50 8.09
CA ASP A 67 2.16 -4.06 7.82
C ASP A 67 2.03 -5.57 7.59
N GLU A 68 2.37 -5.99 6.38
CA GLU A 68 2.37 -7.38 5.94
C GLU A 68 3.80 -7.92 5.81
N SER A 69 4.80 -7.19 6.33
CA SER A 69 6.22 -7.54 6.19
C SER A 69 6.56 -8.88 6.85
N ASN A 70 5.83 -9.23 7.93
CA ASN A 70 5.98 -10.51 8.63
C ASN A 70 4.99 -11.60 8.20
N ASN A 71 4.15 -11.36 7.19
CA ASN A 71 3.14 -12.33 6.81
C ASN A 71 3.74 -13.39 5.85
N PRO A 72 3.80 -14.66 6.27
CA PRO A 72 4.42 -15.71 5.45
C PRO A 72 3.66 -15.97 4.16
N ALA A 73 2.33 -15.77 4.13
CA ALA A 73 1.51 -16.01 2.93
C ALA A 73 1.89 -15.06 1.77
N PHE A 74 2.29 -13.83 2.09
CA PHE A 74 2.71 -12.86 1.07
C PHE A 74 4.04 -13.22 0.43
N ARG A 75 4.96 -13.86 1.17
CA ARG A 75 6.22 -14.37 0.58
C ARG A 75 5.95 -15.45 -0.48
N PHE A 76 4.90 -16.26 -0.31
CA PHE A 76 4.50 -17.25 -1.32
C PHE A 76 3.79 -16.61 -2.52
N PHE A 77 3.05 -15.52 -2.31
CA PHE A 77 2.29 -14.85 -3.38
C PHE A 77 3.18 -14.04 -4.34
N LEU A 78 4.34 -13.56 -3.87
CA LEU A 78 5.28 -12.79 -4.68
C LEU A 78 6.29 -13.63 -5.47
N ALA A 79 6.40 -14.92 -5.16
CA ALA A 79 7.34 -15.84 -5.81
C ALA A 79 6.75 -16.56 -7.05
N GLY A 80 5.57 -16.14 -7.51
CA GLY A 80 4.85 -16.70 -8.67
C GLY A 80 5.20 -16.03 -9.98
#